data_AF-A0A857DBC1-F1
#
_entry.id   AF-A0A857DBC1-F1
#
_cell.length_a   1.000
_cell.length_b   1.000
_cell.length_c   1.000
_cell.angle_alpha   90.00
_cell.angle_beta   90.00
_cell.angle_gamma   90.00
#
_symmetry.space_group_name_H-M   'P 1'
#
loop_
_entity.id
_entity.type
_entity.pdbx_description
1 polymer ?
#
loop_
_entity_poly.entity_id
_entity_poly.type
_entity_poly.pdbx_seq_one_letter_code
_entity_poly.pdbx_strand_id
1 'polypeptide(L)'
;MNKTNLTQELGQLQLEAILRLIDSKIITLPLSFYQELKAEAKKGISRDFNDWETVALALPDAIWTEDYDFFRCECPTWITQTILIQINRTLAN
;
A
#
# COMPACT_ATOMS: atom_id res chain seq x y z
N MET A 1 -2.45 -28.27 13.01
CA MET A 1 -2.26 -26.86 13.45
C MET A 1 -2.84 -26.71 14.84
N ASN A 2 -1.99 -26.55 15.86
CA ASN A 2 -2.47 -26.15 17.19
C ASN A 2 -2.96 -24.70 17.09
N LYS A 3 -4.27 -24.48 17.22
CA LYS A 3 -4.82 -23.15 17.44
C LYS A 3 -4.57 -22.83 18.92
N THR A 4 -3.45 -22.18 19.20
CA THR A 4 -3.23 -21.57 20.52
C THR A 4 -4.29 -20.49 20.68
N ASN A 5 -5.24 -20.68 21.59
CA ASN A 5 -6.24 -19.65 21.86
C ASN A 5 -5.52 -18.43 22.40
N LEU A 6 -5.70 -17.30 21.71
CA LEU A 6 -5.16 -16.01 22.13
C LEU A 6 -5.82 -15.64 23.46
N THR A 7 -5.03 -15.45 24.51
CA THR A 7 -5.55 -14.94 25.78
C THR A 7 -5.95 -13.48 25.61
N GLN A 8 -6.91 -13.02 26.41
CA GLN A 8 -7.35 -11.62 26.38
C GLN A 8 -6.18 -10.65 26.60
N GLU A 9 -5.27 -10.97 27.51
CA GLU A 9 -4.07 -10.20 27.78
C GLU A 9 -3.15 -10.11 26.56
N LEU A 10 -2.86 -11.25 25.90
CA LEU A 10 -2.04 -11.25 24.69
C LEU A 10 -2.71 -10.49 23.54
N GLY A 11 -4.04 -10.58 23.43
CA GLY A 11 -4.82 -9.83 22.45
C GLY A 11 -4.74 -8.32 22.67
N GLN A 12 -4.84 -7.87 23.92
CA GLN A 12 -4.70 -6.46 24.28
C GLN A 12 -3.30 -5.93 23.95
N LEU A 13 -2.25 -6.68 24.30
CA LEU A 13 -0.87 -6.30 23.99
C LEU A 13 -0.63 -6.18 22.47
N GLN A 14 -1.16 -7.12 21.70
CA GLN A 14 -1.06 -7.08 20.23
C GLN A 14 -1.82 -5.89 19.65
N LEU A 15 -3.03 -5.60 20.12
CA LEU A 15 -3.82 -4.46 19.67
C LEU A 15 -3.07 -3.15 19.91
N GLU A 16 -2.56 -2.95 21.12
CA GLU A 16 -1.80 -1.74 21.45
C GLU A 16 -0.52 -1.59 20.62
N ALA A 17 0.17 -2.70 20.35
CA ALA A 17 1.35 -2.69 19.48
C ALA A 17 1.00 -2.29 18.04
N ILE A 18 -0.10 -2.81 17.50
CA ILE A 18 -0.56 -2.50 16.14
C ILE A 18 -1.03 -1.06 16.05
N LEU A 19 -1.79 -0.54 17.02
CA LEU A 19 -2.22 0.85 17.02
C LEU A 19 -1.02 1.81 17.01
N ARG A 20 0.00 1.56 17.86
CA ARG A 20 1.24 2.34 17.84
C ARG A 20 1.98 2.25 16.50
N LEU A 21 1.95 1.08 15.85
CA LEU A 21 2.57 0.91 14.54
C LEU A 21 1.83 1.73 13.47
N ILE A 22 0.50 1.66 13.47
CA ILE A 22 -0.36 2.44 12.56
C ILE A 22 -0.06 3.93 12.75
N ASP A 23 -0.11 4.43 13.99
CA ASP A 23 0.10 5.84 14.29
C ASP A 23 1.50 6.34 13.91
N SER A 24 2.52 5.47 13.90
CA SER A 24 3.90 5.85 13.61
C SER A 24 4.36 5.60 12.18
N LYS A 25 3.65 4.76 11.41
CA LYS A 25 4.06 4.33 10.07
C LYS A 25 3.06 4.64 8.97
N ILE A 26 1.79 4.87 9.31
CA ILE A 26 0.73 5.13 8.34
C ILE A 26 0.43 6.62 8.32
N ILE A 27 0.50 7.20 7.12
CA ILE A 27 0.05 8.56 6.86
C ILE A 27 -1.36 8.47 6.28
N THR A 28 -2.34 9.03 6.98
CA THR A 28 -3.71 9.11 6.48
C THR A 28 -3.88 10.33 5.59
N LEU A 29 -4.37 10.14 4.37
CA LEU A 29 -4.69 11.23 3.45
C LEU A 29 -6.22 11.41 3.36
N PRO A 30 -6.75 12.59 3.72
CA PRO A 30 -8.14 12.95 3.44
C PRO A 30 -8.54 12.73 1.97
N LEU A 31 -9.75 12.21 1.75
CA LEU A 31 -10.32 11.99 0.42
C LEU A 31 -10.27 13.25 -0.46
N SER A 32 -10.48 14.43 0.16
CA SER A 32 -10.43 15.72 -0.52
C SER A 32 -9.12 16.01 -1.24
N PHE A 33 -8.00 15.37 -0.86
CA PHE A 33 -6.70 15.58 -1.51
C PHE A 33 -6.59 14.94 -2.89
N TYR A 34 -7.32 13.85 -3.15
CA TYR A 34 -7.14 13.06 -4.37
C TYR A 34 -8.45 12.73 -5.09
N GLN A 35 -9.61 13.09 -4.52
CA GLN A 35 -10.92 12.82 -5.13
C GLN A 35 -11.07 13.40 -6.55
N GLU A 36 -10.44 14.53 -6.84
CA GLU A 36 -10.49 15.18 -8.16
C GLU A 36 -9.83 14.32 -9.24
N LEU A 37 -8.86 13.48 -8.84
CA LEU A 37 -8.14 12.58 -9.72
C LEU A 37 -8.92 11.29 -10.03
N LYS A 38 -10.08 11.07 -9.40
CA LYS A 38 -10.88 9.84 -9.55
C LYS A 38 -11.18 9.48 -11.01
N ALA A 39 -11.59 10.47 -11.80
CA ALA A 39 -11.93 10.25 -13.20
C ALA A 39 -10.71 9.83 -14.02
N GLU A 40 -9.53 10.37 -13.70
CA GLU A 40 -8.27 10.03 -14.36
C GLU A 40 -7.80 8.63 -13.95
N ALA A 41 -7.73 8.38 -12.64
CA ALA A 41 -7.30 7.09 -12.08
C ALA A 41 -8.10 5.91 -12.64
N LYS A 42 -9.41 6.08 -12.82
CA LYS A 42 -10.27 5.04 -13.38
C LYS A 42 -10.03 4.71 -14.85
N LYS A 43 -9.36 5.57 -15.62
CA LYS A 43 -9.04 5.29 -17.03
C LYS A 43 -8.00 4.18 -17.16
N GLY A 44 -7.01 4.18 -16.25
CA GLY A 44 -5.94 3.19 -16.26
C GLY A 44 -6.34 1.83 -15.67
N ILE A 45 -7.43 1.77 -14.89
CA ILE A 45 -7.85 0.53 -14.22
C ILE A 45 -8.56 -0.40 -15.18
N SER A 46 -8.04 -1.63 -15.30
CA SER A 46 -8.62 -2.67 -16.16
C SER A 46 -9.36 -3.79 -15.40
N ARG A 47 -9.22 -3.86 -14.07
CA ARG A 47 -9.75 -4.96 -13.24
C ARG A 47 -10.82 -4.50 -12.24
N ASP A 48 -10.43 -3.85 -11.14
CA ASP A 48 -11.37 -3.39 -10.10
C ASP A 48 -11.42 -1.86 -10.00
N PHE A 49 -12.54 -1.26 -10.42
CA PHE A 49 -12.77 0.18 -10.35
C PHE A 49 -12.82 0.76 -8.94
N ASN A 50 -12.85 -0.09 -7.91
CA ASN A 50 -12.77 0.31 -6.51
C ASN A 50 -11.34 0.47 -6.00
N ASP A 51 -10.32 0.19 -6.84
CA ASP A 51 -8.91 0.43 -6.53
C ASP A 51 -8.43 1.84 -6.95
N TRP A 52 -9.38 2.70 -7.35
CA TRP A 52 -9.07 4.02 -7.90
C TRP A 52 -8.38 4.94 -6.91
N GLU A 53 -8.58 4.76 -5.61
CA GLU A 53 -7.93 5.54 -4.55
C GLU A 53 -6.40 5.34 -4.59
N THR A 54 -5.94 4.09 -4.65
CA THR A 54 -4.51 3.75 -4.73
C THR A 54 -3.88 4.29 -6.01
N VAL A 55 -4.59 4.14 -7.15
CA VAL A 55 -4.12 4.65 -8.44
C VAL A 55 -4.07 6.17 -8.44
N ALA A 56 -5.10 6.85 -7.92
CA ALA A 56 -5.16 8.31 -7.84
C ALA A 56 -3.99 8.90 -7.06
N LEU A 57 -3.62 8.28 -5.93
CA LEU A 57 -2.46 8.68 -5.14
C LEU A 57 -1.12 8.44 -5.85
N ALA A 58 -1.07 7.48 -6.79
CA ALA A 58 0.14 7.11 -7.50
C ALA A 58 0.29 7.74 -8.89
N LEU A 59 -0.73 8.44 -9.41
CA LEU A 59 -0.65 9.14 -10.70
C LEU A 59 0.59 10.05 -10.86
N PRO A 60 1.07 10.80 -9.85
CA PRO A 60 2.31 11.56 -9.98
C PRO A 60 3.59 10.72 -9.78
N ASP A 61 3.48 9.50 -9.27
CA ASP A 61 4.60 8.70 -8.77
C ASP A 61 4.49 7.22 -9.22
N ALA A 62 4.47 6.30 -8.26
CA ALA A 62 4.47 4.86 -8.47
C ALA A 62 3.78 4.15 -7.30
N ILE A 63 3.28 2.95 -7.58
CA ILE A 63 2.72 2.04 -6.56
C ILE A 63 3.82 1.10 -6.11
N TRP A 64 4.02 0.97 -4.80
CA TRP A 64 4.76 -0.15 -4.23
C TRP A 64 3.76 -1.11 -3.57
N THR A 65 3.61 -2.30 -4.14
CA THR A 65 2.69 -3.32 -3.65
C THR A 65 3.13 -4.72 -4.09
N GLU A 66 2.77 -5.74 -3.32
CA GLU A 66 2.83 -7.14 -3.76
C GLU A 66 1.52 -7.61 -4.41
N ASP A 67 0.53 -6.72 -4.49
CA ASP A 67 -0.74 -6.96 -5.15
C ASP A 67 -0.61 -6.77 -6.67
N TYR A 68 -0.68 -7.89 -7.39
CA TYR A 68 -0.52 -7.93 -8.84
C TYR A 68 -1.74 -7.40 -9.61
N ASP A 69 -2.84 -7.07 -8.94
CA ASP A 69 -4.01 -6.47 -9.62
C ASP A 69 -3.74 -5.04 -10.08
N PHE A 70 -2.78 -4.35 -9.47
CA PHE A 70 -2.30 -3.03 -9.91
C PHE A 70 -1.39 -3.07 -11.13
N PHE A 71 -0.92 -4.26 -11.53
CA PHE A 71 -0.10 -4.40 -12.72
C PHE A 71 -1.01 -4.14 -13.92
N ARG A 72 -0.77 -3.02 -14.62
CA ARG A 72 -1.52 -2.44 -15.75
C ARG A 72 -2.42 -1.25 -15.40
N CYS A 73 -2.39 -0.72 -14.18
CA CYS A 73 -3.17 0.48 -13.81
C CYS A 73 -2.57 1.83 -14.31
N GLU A 74 -1.87 1.81 -15.45
CA GLU A 74 -1.15 2.97 -16.04
C GLU A 74 -0.17 3.72 -15.10
N CYS A 75 0.12 3.15 -13.92
CA CYS A 75 1.11 3.65 -12.97
C CYS A 75 2.29 2.68 -12.91
N PRO A 76 3.54 3.18 -12.79
CA PRO A 76 4.68 2.33 -12.47
C PRO A 76 4.38 1.55 -11.18
N THR A 77 4.57 0.23 -11.22
CA THR A 77 4.31 -0.64 -10.07
C THR A 77 5.57 -1.41 -9.73
N TRP A 78 5.95 -1.38 -8.46
CA TRP A 78 7.15 -2.01 -7.93
C TRP A 78 6.77 -3.03 -6.86
N ILE A 79 7.44 -4.17 -6.88
CA ILE A 79 7.45 -5.13 -5.77
C ILE A 79 8.68 -4.89 -4.91
N THR A 80 8.63 -5.38 -3.68
CA THR A 80 9.71 -5.22 -2.68
C THR A 80 11.04 -5.69 -3.23
N GLN A 81 11.05 -6.83 -3.93
CA GLN A 81 12.27 -7.38 -4.51
C GLN A 81 12.92 -6.40 -5.51
N THR A 82 12.14 -5.73 -6.35
CA THR A 82 12.66 -4.78 -7.34
C THR A 82 13.23 -3.54 -6.66
N ILE A 83 12.58 -3.04 -5.62
CA ILE A 83 13.07 -1.90 -4.83
C ILE A 83 14.40 -2.26 -4.14
N LEU A 84 14.49 -3.45 -3.52
CA LEU A 84 15.72 -3.90 -2.86
C LEU A 84 16.90 -4.02 -3.84
N ILE A 85 16.66 -4.55 -5.05
CA ILE A 85 17.67 -4.61 -6.10
C ILE A 85 18.15 -3.20 -6.46
N GLN A 86 17.22 -2.25 -6.61
CA GLN A 86 17.56 -0.87 -6.98
C GLN A 86 18.35 -0.15 -5.87
N ILE A 87 17.93 -0.28 -4.61
CA ILE A 87 18.63 0.28 -3.46
C ILE A 87 20.05 -0.26 -3.38
N ASN A 88 20.23 -1.58 -3.49
CA ASN A 88 21.56 -2.20 -3.43
C ASN A 88 22.48 -1.74 -4.57
N ARG A 89 21.94 -1.48 -5.76
CA ARG A 89 22.70 -0.89 -6.87
C ARG A 89 23.12 0.54 -6.58
N THR A 90 22.24 1.35 -6.01
CA THR A 90 22.55 2.75 -5.67
C THR A 90 23.59 2.84 -4.57
N LEU A 91 23.55 1.97 -3.56
CA LEU A 91 24.52 1.96 -2.45
C LEU A 91 25.89 1.38 -2.84
N ALA A 92 25.99 0.69 -3.98
CA ALA A 92 27.24 0.12 -4.49
C ALA A 92 28.03 1.07 -5.42
N ASN A 93 27.46 2.23 -5.76
CA ASN A 93 28.09 3.29 -6.56
C ASN A 93 28.44 4.49 -5.68
#